data_AF-A0A7Y1UZI0-F1
#
_entry.id   AF-A0A7Y1UZI0-F1
#
_cell.length_a   1.000
_cell.length_b   1.000
_cell.length_c   1.000
_cell.angle_alpha   90.00
_cell.angle_beta   90.00
_cell.angle_gamma   90.00
#
_symmetry.space_group_name_H-M   'P 1'
#
loop_
_entity.id
_entity.type
_entity.pdbx_description
1 polymer ?
#
loop_
_entity_poly.entity_id
_entity_poly.type
_entity_poly.pdbx_seq_one_letter_code
_entity_poly.pdbx_strand_id
1 'polypeptide(L)' 'MRRIYRTLPGPTPVKVATSIVLVCIALVALHFFYEWVGSTFLDTGGTVG' A
#
# COMPACT_ATOMS: atom_id res chain seq x y z
N MET A 1 10.40 -16.60 -2.17
CA MET A 1 10.98 -15.27 -1.83
C MET A 1 12.29 -14.93 -2.56
N ARG A 2 13.25 -15.85 -2.72
CA ARG A 2 14.57 -15.58 -3.35
C ARG A 2 14.53 -15.15 -4.84
N ARG A 3 13.50 -15.58 -5.59
CA ARG A 3 13.32 -15.20 -7.01
C ARG A 3 12.93 -13.74 -7.21
N ILE A 4 11.97 -13.24 -6.44
CA ILE A 4 11.46 -11.86 -6.53
C ILE A 4 12.60 -10.85 -6.25
N TYR A 5 13.47 -11.17 -5.29
CA TYR A 5 14.63 -10.34 -4.96
C TYR A 5 15.72 -10.34 -6.05
N ARG A 6 15.84 -11.43 -6.82
CA ARG A 6 16.79 -11.50 -7.94
C ARG A 6 16.30 -10.75 -9.18
N THR A 7 14.99 -10.70 -9.41
CA THR A 7 14.37 -9.99 -10.55
C THR A 7 14.35 -8.47 -10.41
N LEU A 8 14.52 -7.93 -9.19
CA LEU A 8 14.69 -6.48 -9.01
C LEU A 8 16.00 -6.02 -9.68
N PRO A 9 15.96 -5.02 -10.57
CA PRO A 9 17.15 -4.52 -11.25
C PRO A 9 18.08 -3.76 -10.28
N GLY A 10 19.38 -3.83 -10.54
CA GLY A 10 20.39 -3.02 -9.85
C GLY A 10 21.08 -3.68 -8.64
N PRO A 11 22.10 -3.01 -8.07
CA PRO A 11 22.86 -3.47 -6.91
C PRO A 11 21.99 -3.54 -5.66
N THR A 12 22.40 -4.31 -4.65
CA THR A 12 21.66 -4.52 -3.39
C THR A 12 21.06 -3.25 -2.75
N PRO A 13 21.76 -2.10 -2.65
CA PRO A 13 21.16 -0.87 -2.12
C PRO A 13 19.98 -0.34 -2.95
N VAL A 14 20.01 -0.47 -4.28
CA VAL A 14 18.92 -0.04 -5.16
C VAL A 14 17.69 -0.94 -4.99
N LYS A 15 17.90 -2.25 -4.77
CA LYS A 15 16.80 -3.18 -4.47
C LYS A 15 16.12 -2.88 -3.14
N VAL A 16 16.89 -2.48 -2.14
CA VAL A 16 16.35 -2.05 -0.84
C VAL A 16 15.56 -0.76 -1.02
N ALA A 17 16.11 0.25 -1.67
CA ALA A 17 15.41 1.52 -1.92
C ALA A 17 14.09 1.31 -2.67
N THR A 18 14.10 0.52 -3.76
CA THR A 18 12.88 0.20 -4.52
C THR A 18 11.85 -0.57 -3.70
N SER A 19 12.28 -1.51 -2.85
CA SER A 19 11.36 -2.21 -1.94
C SER A 19 10.72 -1.27 -0.91
N ILE A 20 11.47 -0.30 -0.39
CA ILE A 20 10.96 0.72 0.54
C ILE A 20 9.91 1.58 -0.17
N VAL A 21 10.22 2.05 -1.38
CA VAL A 21 9.28 2.84 -2.19
C VAL A 21 7.98 2.07 -2.45
N LEU A 22 8.07 0.79 -2.82
CA LEU A 22 6.90 -0.07 -3.02
C LEU A 22 6.05 -0.21 -1.76
N VAL A 23 6.68 -0.36 -0.59
CA VAL A 23 5.97 -0.43 0.70
C VAL A 23 5.29 0.90 1.01
N CYS A 24 5.96 2.04 0.80
CA CYS A 24 5.35 3.35 0.98
C CYS A 24 4.11 3.55 0.09
N ILE A 25 4.19 3.17 -1.18
CA ILE A 25 3.04 3.23 -2.11
C ILE A 25 1.90 2.35 -1.60
N ALA A 26 2.20 1.14 -1.14
CA ALA A 26 1.19 0.23 -0.60
C ALA A 26 0.50 0.80 0.65
N LEU A 27 1.25 1.46 1.55
CA LEU A 27 0.69 2.10 2.74
C LEU A 27 -0.22 3.28 2.39
N VAL A 28 0.17 4.10 1.41
CA VAL A 28 -0.66 5.20 0.92
C VAL A 28 -1.95 4.66 0.29
N ALA A 29 -1.85 3.64 -0.56
CA ALA A 29 -3.01 2.98 -1.15
C ALA A 29 -3.93 2.36 -0.09
N LEU A 30 -3.36 1.75 0.95
CA LEU A 30 -4.10 1.20 2.08
C LEU A 30 -4.82 2.30 2.87
N HIS A 31 -4.17 3.44 3.10
CA HIS A 31 -4.78 4.59 3.77
C HIS A 31 -5.99 5.12 2.98
N PHE A 32 -5.84 5.35 1.67
CA PHE A 32 -6.96 5.74 0.81
C PHE A 32 -8.06 4.69 0.76
N PHE A 33 -7.70 3.41 0.78
CA PHE A 33 -8.68 2.33 0.84
C PHE A 33 -9.47 2.38 2.16
N TYR A 34 -8.80 2.62 3.29
CA TYR A 34 -9.46 2.79 4.58
C TYR A 34 -10.36 4.03 4.61
N GLU A 35 -9.91 5.16 4.05
CA GLU A 35 -10.76 6.35 3.94
C GLU A 35 -11.96 6.11 3.02
N TRP A 36 -11.77 5.40 1.91
CA TRP A 36 -12.87 5.04 1.02
C TRP A 36 -13.86 4.09 1.70
N VAL A 37 -13.37 3.05 2.39
CA VAL A 37 -14.23 2.13 3.15
C VAL A 37 -14.92 2.88 4.30
N GLY A 38 -14.21 3.75 5.01
CA GLY A 38 -14.77 4.56 6.09
C GLY A 38 -15.86 5.52 5.60
N SER A 39 -15.59 6.30 4.57
CA SER A 39 -16.58 7.21 3.98
C SER A 39 -17.76 6.48 3.34
N THR A 40 -17.54 5.30 2.74
CA THR A 40 -18.60 4.54 2.06
C THR A 40 -19.44 3.69 3.01
N PHE A 41 -18.87 3.15 4.08
CA PHE A 41 -19.54 2.20 4.99
C PHE A 41 -19.69 2.70 6.44
N LEU A 42 -18.85 3.62 6.92
CA LEU A 42 -18.95 4.17 8.29
C LEU A 42 -19.68 5.52 8.32
N ASP A 43 -19.45 6.42 7.36
CA ASP A 43 -20.17 7.71 7.29
C ASP A 43 -21.61 7.57 6.76
N THR A 44 -21.94 6.49 6.03
CA THR A 44 -23.32 6.13 5.67
C THR A 44 -24.08 5.43 6.80
N GLY A 45 -23.40 5.08 7.90
CA GLY A 45 -24.02 4.61 9.15
C GLY A 45 -24.79 5.70 9.90
N GLY A 46 -24.81 6.93 9.40
CA GLY A 46 -25.54 8.09 9.96
C GLY A 46 -26.89 8.41 9.29
N THR A 47 -27.43 7.53 8.43
CA THR A 47 -28.83 7.62 7.97
C THR A 47 -29.49 6.24 7.89
N VAL A 48 -29.48 5.53 9.01
CA VAL A 48 -30.57 4.58 9.35
C VAL A 48 -31.15 5.06 10.68
N GLY A 49 -32.00 6.10 10.61
CA GLY A 49 -32.74 6.65 11.77
C GLY A 49 -31.96 7.64 12.61
#